data_AF-A0A7V9CAS4-F1
#
_entry.id   AF-A0A7V9CAS4-F1
#
_cell.length_a   1.000
_cell.length_b   1.000
_cell.length_c   1.000
_cell.angle_alpha   90.00
_cell.angle_beta   90.00
_cell.angle_gamma   90.00
#
_symmetry.space_group_name_H-M   'P 1'
#
loop_
_entity.id
_entity.type
_entity.pdbx_description
1 polymer ?
#
loop_
_entity_poly.entity_id
_entity_poly.type
_entity_poly.pdbx_seq_one_letter_code
_entity_poly.pdbx_strand_id
1 'polypeptide(L)'
;MRVTSVGHAGLFIETRHGSVLCDPWFNEAFFASWFPFPSNEEVDLDAISSPDYLYLSHLHHDHFDPRFLREHVSKETTVLLPDYPLDLLERALRDVGFKHFVQTTNCEPVELDGLSVAISAAVAPTDGPLGDSGLVLGDGERRLFNQNDSRPLELDRLRELGPYDAHLLQFSGAIWYPMVYRFSEQRKQALGRKKRENQMARALRYVEQIDGDYVFPSAGPPCFLDDALFHLNDLGDDPANIFPDATVFIEYLEQQGHDNGRLLIPSSTVDLAREGAPVEHPLPDEEVAQIFERKREYLEAYKARRQPAIDAERASWPRGVVDVEKELREWFEPLLAQADMTCVGVNGRLLLDFGEGEGVKIDFEQRRVYAWDGGDEWEYRLGLDKALVEACIVAGYEDWINELFLSCRFEAERKGAYNEYVYNFFKTLTEERVQYAEGYYAEQSHEEQLFECEGYLVQRRCPHLKADLTRFGSVEDGVLTCALHGWQFELETGRCLTSDDRRLYTEPIDPERKRDAA
;
A
#
# COMPACT_ATOMS: atom_id res chain seq x y z
N MET A 1 -21.04 -17.53 9.54
CA MET A 1 -19.91 -16.57 9.52
C MET A 1 -20.18 -15.40 10.47
N ARG A 2 -19.30 -15.18 11.46
CA ARG A 2 -19.29 -14.03 12.36
C ARG A 2 -18.07 -13.17 12.07
N VAL A 3 -18.25 -11.85 11.99
CA VAL A 3 -17.17 -10.88 11.79
C VAL A 3 -17.08 -10.00 13.03
N THR A 4 -15.87 -9.87 13.58
CA THR A 4 -15.55 -8.97 14.69
C THR A 4 -14.58 -7.91 14.19
N SER A 5 -14.90 -6.63 14.40
CA SER A 5 -13.99 -5.54 14.07
C SER A 5 -12.85 -5.46 15.08
N VAL A 6 -11.61 -5.41 14.60
CA VAL A 6 -10.40 -5.16 15.40
C VAL A 6 -10.03 -3.67 15.38
N GLY A 7 -10.69 -2.87 14.53
CA GLY A 7 -10.45 -1.44 14.34
C GLY A 7 -9.72 -1.13 13.03
N HIS A 8 -9.96 0.05 12.47
CA HIS A 8 -9.45 0.47 11.15
C HIS A 8 -9.81 -0.54 10.03
N ALA A 9 -8.82 -1.25 9.48
CA ALA A 9 -8.99 -2.33 8.49
C ALA A 9 -9.07 -3.73 9.12
N GLY A 10 -8.78 -3.83 10.43
CA GLY A 10 -8.61 -5.09 11.11
C GLY A 10 -9.93 -5.83 11.34
N LEU A 11 -9.96 -7.11 11.01
CA LEU A 11 -11.13 -7.99 11.19
C LEU A 11 -10.69 -9.34 11.77
N PHE A 12 -11.52 -9.90 12.65
CA PHE A 12 -11.44 -11.31 13.02
C PHE A 12 -12.71 -12.02 12.56
N ILE A 13 -12.56 -12.94 11.60
CA ILE A 13 -13.67 -13.62 10.94
C ILE A 13 -13.71 -15.06 11.41
N GLU A 14 -14.82 -15.45 12.04
CA GLU A 14 -15.06 -16.80 12.52
C GLU A 14 -16.06 -17.51 11.59
N THR A 15 -15.68 -18.70 11.13
CA THR A 15 -16.52 -19.56 10.28
C THR A 15 -16.65 -20.94 10.90
N ARG A 16 -17.51 -21.79 10.34
CA ARG A 16 -17.57 -23.21 10.73
C ARG A 16 -16.33 -24.02 10.34
N HIS A 17 -15.48 -23.47 9.46
CA HIS A 17 -14.29 -24.11 8.89
C HIS A 17 -12.97 -23.57 9.46
N GLY A 18 -13.03 -22.57 10.34
CA GLY A 18 -11.85 -21.93 10.91
C GLY A 18 -12.01 -20.42 11.03
N SER A 19 -10.93 -19.78 11.42
CA SER A 19 -10.84 -18.35 11.73
C SER A 19 -9.79 -17.63 10.88
N VAL A 20 -10.06 -16.39 10.51
CA VAL A 20 -9.15 -15.54 9.73
C VAL A 20 -8.98 -14.20 10.44
N LEU A 21 -7.74 -13.86 10.80
CA LEU A 21 -7.37 -12.51 11.22
C LEU A 21 -6.91 -11.71 10.00
N CYS A 22 -7.49 -10.53 9.78
CA CYS A 22 -7.17 -9.63 8.68
C CYS A 22 -6.57 -8.34 9.23
N ASP A 23 -5.47 -7.85 8.64
CA ASP A 23 -4.90 -6.50 8.83
C ASP A 23 -4.88 -5.94 10.28
N PRO A 24 -4.37 -6.68 11.29
CA PRO A 24 -4.40 -6.21 12.67
C PRO A 24 -3.36 -5.10 12.93
N TRP A 25 -3.82 -3.96 13.43
CA TRP A 25 -2.97 -2.79 13.72
C TRP A 25 -3.27 -2.19 15.11
N PHE A 26 -2.25 -2.08 15.97
CA PHE A 26 -2.40 -1.64 17.37
C PHE A 26 -1.35 -0.62 17.85
N ASN A 27 -0.15 -0.64 17.26
CA ASN A 27 0.92 0.29 17.58
C ASN A 27 0.82 1.56 16.75
N GLU A 28 1.45 2.64 17.18
CA GLU A 28 1.56 3.83 16.36
C GLU A 28 2.27 3.57 15.02
N ALA A 29 1.76 4.16 13.93
CA ALA A 29 2.36 4.04 12.60
C ALA A 29 2.98 5.37 12.13
N PHE A 30 3.92 5.25 11.19
CA PHE A 30 4.52 6.36 10.44
C PHE A 30 5.06 7.49 11.33
N PHE A 31 6.08 7.21 12.14
CA PHE A 31 6.66 8.18 13.09
C PHE A 31 5.62 8.76 14.07
N ALA A 32 4.83 7.87 14.68
CA ALA A 32 3.74 8.21 15.60
C ALA A 32 2.78 9.29 15.10
N SER A 33 2.42 9.22 13.81
CA SER A 33 1.45 10.16 13.24
C SER A 33 0.06 9.56 13.19
N TRP A 34 -0.08 8.27 12.89
CA TRP A 34 -1.36 7.58 12.73
C TRP A 34 -1.63 6.64 13.90
N PHE A 35 -2.89 6.61 14.33
CA PHE A 35 -3.41 5.69 15.34
C PHE A 35 -4.77 5.14 14.87
N PRO A 36 -5.16 3.91 15.30
CA PRO A 36 -6.47 3.36 14.99
C PRO A 36 -7.60 4.29 15.48
N PHE A 37 -8.61 4.51 14.64
CA PHE A 37 -9.81 5.26 15.01
C PHE A 37 -11.10 4.49 14.67
N PRO A 38 -12.03 4.35 15.62
CA PRO A 38 -11.88 4.61 17.06
C PRO A 38 -10.74 3.79 17.70
N SER A 39 -10.35 4.12 18.94
CA SER A 39 -9.30 3.39 19.66
C SER A 39 -9.70 1.92 19.84
N ASN A 40 -8.75 1.02 19.55
CA ASN A 40 -8.88 -0.42 19.73
C ASN A 40 -8.11 -0.96 20.95
N GLU A 41 -7.74 -0.08 21.89
CA GLU A 41 -7.02 -0.45 23.12
C GLU A 41 -7.75 -1.49 24.00
N GLU A 42 -9.07 -1.64 23.81
CA GLU A 42 -9.93 -2.54 24.60
C GLU A 42 -10.31 -3.83 23.86
N VAL A 43 -9.76 -4.09 22.67
CA VAL A 43 -9.98 -5.36 21.96
C VAL A 43 -9.38 -6.52 22.77
N ASP A 44 -10.14 -7.61 22.91
CA ASP A 44 -9.68 -8.84 23.58
C ASP A 44 -8.62 -9.55 22.72
N LEU A 45 -7.35 -9.36 23.08
CA LEU A 45 -6.23 -9.94 22.35
C LEU A 45 -6.19 -11.47 22.45
N ASP A 46 -6.64 -12.06 23.57
CA ASP A 46 -6.61 -13.51 23.74
C ASP A 46 -7.53 -14.17 22.70
N ALA A 47 -8.69 -13.57 22.42
CA ALA A 47 -9.66 -14.05 21.44
C ALA A 47 -9.15 -14.07 19.99
N ILE A 48 -8.21 -13.18 19.63
CA ILE A 48 -7.69 -13.04 18.27
C ILE A 48 -6.22 -13.51 18.11
N SER A 49 -5.60 -13.96 19.20
CA SER A 49 -4.15 -14.29 19.25
C SER A 49 -3.76 -15.55 18.46
N SER A 50 -4.70 -16.47 18.24
CA SER A 50 -4.41 -17.78 17.64
C SER A 50 -5.39 -18.13 16.51
N PRO A 51 -5.43 -17.33 15.42
CA PRO A 51 -6.27 -17.62 14.27
C PRO A 51 -5.71 -18.82 13.48
N ASP A 52 -6.58 -19.52 12.76
CA ASP A 52 -6.14 -20.57 11.82
C ASP A 52 -5.40 -19.95 10.63
N TYR A 53 -5.93 -18.83 10.14
CA TYR A 53 -5.37 -18.08 9.01
C TYR A 53 -5.08 -16.61 9.33
N LEU A 54 -4.01 -16.07 8.75
CA LEU A 54 -3.71 -14.64 8.73
C LEU A 54 -3.79 -14.16 7.28
N TYR A 55 -4.53 -13.09 7.04
CA TYR A 55 -4.52 -12.34 5.80
C TYR A 55 -3.99 -10.94 6.07
N LEU A 56 -3.05 -10.50 5.23
CA LEU A 56 -2.63 -9.11 5.18
C LEU A 56 -2.81 -8.61 3.76
N SER A 57 -3.52 -7.49 3.59
CA SER A 57 -3.69 -6.89 2.28
C SER A 57 -2.34 -6.46 1.73
N HIS A 58 -1.60 -5.60 2.43
CA HIS A 58 -0.30 -5.11 1.98
C HIS A 58 0.59 -4.66 3.15
N LEU A 59 1.79 -4.16 2.86
CA LEU A 59 2.81 -3.85 3.86
C LEU A 59 2.67 -2.48 4.54
N HIS A 60 1.62 -1.69 4.27
CA HIS A 60 1.52 -0.41 4.97
C HIS A 60 1.31 -0.62 6.46
N HIS A 61 1.91 0.22 7.31
CA HIS A 61 1.93 -0.03 8.76
C HIS A 61 0.59 0.05 9.46
N ASP A 62 -0.43 0.64 8.83
CA ASP A 62 -1.81 0.62 9.30
C ASP A 62 -2.57 -0.68 8.95
N HIS A 63 -1.91 -1.61 8.26
CA HIS A 63 -2.39 -2.97 7.94
C HIS A 63 -1.41 -4.05 8.45
N PHE A 64 -0.11 -3.79 8.30
CA PHE A 64 1.00 -4.63 8.75
C PHE A 64 1.71 -4.01 9.95
N ASP A 65 1.28 -4.41 11.15
CA ASP A 65 1.94 -4.07 12.41
C ASP A 65 2.93 -5.18 12.83
N PRO A 66 4.22 -5.11 12.43
CA PRO A 66 5.18 -6.18 12.70
C PRO A 66 5.41 -6.40 14.19
N ARG A 67 5.23 -5.37 15.02
CA ARG A 67 5.41 -5.48 16.47
C ARG A 67 4.25 -6.25 17.07
N PHE A 68 3.01 -5.86 16.78
CA PHE A 68 1.83 -6.57 17.24
C PHE A 68 1.83 -8.03 16.79
N LEU A 69 2.07 -8.26 15.50
CA LEU A 69 2.12 -9.60 14.95
C LEU A 69 3.16 -10.45 15.69
N ARG A 70 4.37 -9.95 15.93
CA ARG A 70 5.44 -10.68 16.63
C ARG A 70 5.09 -11.01 18.08
N GLU A 71 4.48 -10.07 18.80
CA GLU A 71 4.22 -10.17 20.25
C GLU A 71 2.95 -10.96 20.57
N HIS A 72 1.91 -10.90 19.72
CA HIS A 72 0.57 -11.33 20.08
C HIS A 72 -0.05 -12.41 19.18
N VAL A 73 0.45 -12.62 17.96
CA VAL A 73 -0.15 -13.59 17.02
C VAL A 73 0.68 -14.88 16.95
N SER A 74 0.01 -16.02 17.12
CA SER A 74 0.59 -17.36 17.04
C SER A 74 1.38 -17.56 15.74
N LYS A 75 2.57 -18.18 15.85
CA LYS A 75 3.41 -18.51 14.68
C LYS A 75 3.05 -19.85 14.03
N GLU A 76 2.07 -20.55 14.59
CA GLU A 76 1.44 -21.73 13.99
C GLU A 76 0.33 -21.37 13.00
N THR A 77 -0.12 -20.11 12.98
CA THR A 77 -1.09 -19.59 12.01
C THR A 77 -0.56 -19.71 10.58
N THR A 78 -1.45 -20.08 9.65
CA THR A 78 -1.14 -20.15 8.21
C THR A 78 -1.43 -18.82 7.53
N VAL A 79 -0.46 -18.25 6.84
CA VAL A 79 -0.61 -16.98 6.12
C VAL A 79 -1.20 -17.21 4.73
N LEU A 80 -2.21 -16.44 4.35
CA LEU A 80 -2.76 -16.37 3.00
C LEU A 80 -2.01 -15.28 2.23
N LEU A 81 -1.22 -15.66 1.21
CA LEU A 81 -0.42 -14.73 0.43
C LEU A 81 -1.15 -14.31 -0.87
N PRO A 82 -1.27 -13.00 -1.14
CA PRO A 82 -1.68 -12.49 -2.44
C PRO A 82 -0.68 -12.88 -3.55
N ASP A 83 -1.15 -12.86 -4.80
CA ASP A 83 -0.33 -13.08 -6.01
C ASP A 83 0.48 -11.83 -6.38
N TYR A 84 1.35 -11.40 -5.47
CA TYR A 84 2.23 -10.26 -5.70
C TYR A 84 3.45 -10.63 -6.54
N PRO A 85 3.92 -9.69 -7.37
CA PRO A 85 5.07 -9.92 -8.22
C PRO A 85 6.31 -10.21 -7.37
N LEU A 86 6.52 -9.39 -6.33
CA LEU A 86 7.64 -9.49 -5.41
C LEU A 86 7.18 -10.14 -4.11
N ASP A 87 8.01 -11.03 -3.55
CA ASP A 87 7.78 -11.73 -2.29
C ASP A 87 8.03 -10.84 -1.04
N LEU A 88 7.90 -9.52 -1.17
CA LEU A 88 8.19 -8.55 -0.09
C LEU A 88 7.34 -8.82 1.16
N LEU A 89 6.04 -9.08 0.98
CA LEU A 89 5.13 -9.39 2.07
C LEU A 89 5.50 -10.71 2.76
N GLU A 90 5.81 -11.74 1.97
CA GLU A 90 6.25 -13.04 2.51
C GLU A 90 7.55 -12.91 3.31
N ARG A 91 8.57 -12.22 2.77
CA ARG A 91 9.84 -11.95 3.45
C ARG A 91 9.61 -11.25 4.79
N ALA A 92 8.82 -10.17 4.81
CA ALA A 92 8.50 -9.44 6.03
C ALA A 92 7.79 -10.32 7.07
N LEU A 93 6.88 -11.20 6.64
CA LEU A 93 6.18 -12.12 7.54
C LEU A 93 7.07 -13.24 8.06
N ARG A 94 8.01 -13.73 7.25
CA ARG A 94 9.06 -14.66 7.70
C ARG A 94 9.96 -14.01 8.75
N ASP A 95 10.32 -12.74 8.58
CA ASP A 95 11.11 -11.97 9.56
C ASP A 95 10.35 -11.70 10.87
N VAL A 96 9.02 -11.61 10.81
CA VAL A 96 8.16 -11.62 12.02
C VAL A 96 8.12 -13.01 12.68
N GLY A 97 8.35 -14.08 11.92
CA GLY A 97 8.52 -15.45 12.41
C GLY A 97 7.47 -16.46 11.91
N PHE A 98 6.60 -16.08 10.97
CA PHE A 98 5.63 -17.00 10.38
C PHE A 98 6.30 -18.01 9.46
N LYS A 99 5.75 -19.23 9.40
CA LYS A 99 6.39 -20.38 8.73
C LYS A 99 5.49 -21.10 7.74
N HIS A 100 4.18 -20.93 7.86
CA HIS A 100 3.18 -21.62 7.07
C HIS A 100 2.50 -20.63 6.15
N PHE A 101 2.49 -20.93 4.85
CA PHE A 101 2.00 -20.03 3.82
C PHE A 101 1.17 -20.80 2.79
N VAL A 102 0.08 -20.20 2.34
CA VAL A 102 -0.72 -20.62 1.20
C VAL A 102 -0.60 -19.52 0.15
N GLN A 103 0.06 -19.83 -0.96
CA GLN A 103 0.12 -18.93 -2.12
C GLN A 103 -1.19 -19.00 -2.89
N THR A 104 -1.80 -17.85 -3.15
CA THR A 104 -2.99 -17.74 -4.03
C THR A 104 -2.61 -17.29 -5.42
N THR A 105 -3.54 -17.41 -6.37
CA THR A 105 -3.44 -16.87 -7.73
C THR A 105 -4.53 -15.81 -7.90
N ASN A 106 -4.21 -14.70 -8.56
CA ASN A 106 -5.10 -13.53 -8.64
C ASN A 106 -6.54 -13.90 -9.11
N CYS A 107 -7.51 -13.63 -8.24
CA CYS A 107 -8.94 -13.91 -8.42
C CYS A 107 -9.28 -15.39 -8.69
N GLU A 108 -8.42 -16.35 -8.32
CA GLU A 108 -8.70 -17.77 -8.42
C GLU A 108 -9.02 -18.39 -7.04
N PRO A 109 -10.19 -19.04 -6.88
CA PRO A 109 -10.55 -19.69 -5.63
C PRO A 109 -9.65 -20.87 -5.27
N VAL A 110 -9.24 -20.92 -4.01
CA VAL A 110 -8.54 -22.01 -3.35
C VAL A 110 -9.42 -22.53 -2.21
N GLU A 111 -9.60 -23.86 -2.13
CA GLU A 111 -10.37 -24.51 -1.07
C GLU A 111 -9.44 -25.00 0.06
N LEU A 112 -9.71 -24.55 1.28
CA LEU A 112 -8.95 -24.83 2.50
C LEU A 112 -9.88 -25.45 3.56
N ASP A 113 -9.99 -26.77 3.57
CA ASP A 113 -10.81 -27.52 4.54
C ASP A 113 -12.28 -27.03 4.66
N GLY A 114 -12.85 -26.60 3.53
CA GLY A 114 -14.21 -26.09 3.40
C GLY A 114 -14.34 -24.56 3.43
N LEU A 115 -13.24 -23.86 3.69
CA LEU A 115 -13.12 -22.41 3.50
C LEU A 115 -12.69 -22.11 2.06
N SER A 116 -13.51 -21.37 1.32
CA SER A 116 -13.20 -20.90 -0.03
C SER A 116 -12.52 -19.53 0.05
N VAL A 117 -11.30 -19.42 -0.48
CA VAL A 117 -10.47 -18.21 -0.43
C VAL A 117 -10.11 -17.79 -1.85
N ALA A 118 -10.36 -16.54 -2.21
CA ALA A 118 -9.76 -15.92 -3.40
C ALA A 118 -9.22 -14.54 -3.01
N ILE A 119 -8.06 -14.17 -3.56
CA ILE A 119 -7.45 -12.87 -3.32
C ILE A 119 -7.34 -12.12 -4.65
N SER A 120 -7.86 -10.90 -4.71
CA SER A 120 -7.66 -9.99 -5.84
C SER A 120 -6.42 -9.16 -5.57
N ALA A 121 -5.41 -9.24 -6.44
CA ALA A 121 -4.14 -8.53 -6.30
C ALA A 121 -4.02 -7.41 -7.36
N ALA A 122 -3.74 -6.20 -6.89
CA ALA A 122 -3.35 -5.05 -7.69
C ALA A 122 -1.83 -4.87 -7.58
N VAL A 123 -1.16 -4.75 -8.72
CA VAL A 123 0.30 -4.88 -8.81
C VAL A 123 0.98 -3.67 -9.46
N ALA A 124 0.26 -2.58 -9.70
CA ALA A 124 0.89 -1.39 -10.27
C ALA A 124 1.90 -0.79 -9.26
N PRO A 125 2.97 -0.12 -9.71
CA PRO A 125 3.88 0.58 -8.81
C PRO A 125 3.18 1.62 -7.90
N THR A 126 2.02 2.10 -8.33
CA THR A 126 1.17 3.02 -7.56
C THR A 126 0.41 2.35 -6.41
N ASP A 127 0.25 1.04 -6.41
CA ASP A 127 -0.45 0.27 -5.36
C ASP A 127 0.46 0.08 -4.12
N GLY A 128 -0.13 -0.07 -2.92
CA GLY A 128 0.58 -0.05 -1.62
C GLY A 128 1.71 -1.08 -1.56
N PRO A 129 2.89 -0.78 -0.99
CA PRO A 129 4.16 -0.96 -1.70
C PRO A 129 4.25 -2.13 -2.69
N LEU A 130 4.07 -1.82 -3.97
CA LEU A 130 4.20 -2.76 -5.09
C LEU A 130 3.26 -3.99 -5.00
N GLY A 131 2.13 -3.85 -4.31
CA GLY A 131 1.11 -4.88 -4.18
C GLY A 131 0.01 -4.51 -3.17
N ASP A 132 -1.23 -4.38 -3.63
CA ASP A 132 -2.41 -4.19 -2.77
C ASP A 132 -3.48 -5.24 -3.07
N SER A 133 -4.31 -5.63 -2.10
CA SER A 133 -5.23 -6.75 -2.30
C SER A 133 -6.50 -6.73 -1.48
N GLY A 134 -7.52 -7.42 -2.00
CA GLY A 134 -8.78 -7.70 -1.32
C GLY A 134 -9.05 -9.20 -1.19
N LEU A 135 -9.64 -9.61 -0.07
CA LEU A 135 -9.95 -11.00 0.27
C LEU A 135 -11.43 -11.31 0.01
N VAL A 136 -11.70 -12.29 -0.85
CA VAL A 136 -12.99 -12.97 -0.93
C VAL A 136 -12.94 -14.22 -0.07
N LEU A 137 -13.87 -14.33 0.88
CA LEU A 137 -13.93 -15.43 1.83
C LEU A 137 -15.33 -16.04 1.86
N GLY A 138 -15.45 -17.35 1.68
CA GLY A 138 -16.72 -18.08 1.78
C GLY A 138 -16.64 -19.32 2.67
N ASP A 139 -17.66 -19.56 3.49
CA ASP A 139 -17.77 -20.75 4.35
C ASP A 139 -18.75 -21.82 3.81
N GLY A 140 -19.17 -21.66 2.55
CA GLY A 140 -20.15 -22.50 1.86
C GLY A 140 -21.61 -22.13 2.14
N GLU A 141 -21.88 -21.23 3.08
CA GLU A 141 -23.21 -20.66 3.34
C GLU A 141 -23.23 -19.14 3.16
N ARG A 142 -22.17 -18.47 3.64
CA ARG A 142 -21.98 -17.03 3.57
C ARG A 142 -20.69 -16.70 2.86
N ARG A 143 -20.66 -15.54 2.20
CA ARG A 143 -19.50 -15.00 1.51
C ARG A 143 -19.37 -13.50 1.76
N LEU A 144 -18.15 -13.06 2.04
CA LEU A 144 -17.82 -11.64 2.12
C LEU A 144 -16.70 -11.27 1.16
N PHE A 145 -16.67 -10.00 0.79
CA PHE A 145 -15.53 -9.37 0.15
C PHE A 145 -14.96 -8.31 1.09
N ASN A 146 -13.81 -8.62 1.70
CA ASN A 146 -12.99 -7.63 2.36
C ASN A 146 -12.10 -6.96 1.30
N GLN A 147 -12.64 -5.95 0.62
CA GLN A 147 -11.89 -5.15 -0.35
C GLN A 147 -10.76 -4.38 0.33
N ASN A 148 -10.96 -3.99 1.59
CA ASN A 148 -10.07 -3.09 2.30
C ASN A 148 -9.87 -1.79 1.49
N ASP A 149 -8.66 -1.26 1.35
CA ASP A 149 -8.33 -0.07 0.57
C ASP A 149 -7.83 -0.35 -0.85
N SER A 150 -7.81 -1.64 -1.23
CA SER A 150 -7.49 -2.07 -2.58
C SER A 150 -8.43 -1.49 -3.62
N ARG A 151 -7.88 -1.25 -4.82
CA ARG A 151 -8.60 -0.66 -5.95
C ARG A 151 -8.60 -1.63 -7.13
N PRO A 152 -9.31 -2.76 -7.02
CA PRO A 152 -9.30 -3.78 -8.05
C PRO A 152 -9.84 -3.22 -9.37
N LEU A 153 -9.18 -3.59 -10.47
CA LEU A 153 -9.56 -3.21 -11.84
C LEU A 153 -10.45 -4.28 -12.50
N GLU A 154 -10.26 -5.56 -12.16
CA GLU A 154 -10.99 -6.71 -12.70
C GLU A 154 -12.32 -6.97 -11.98
N LEU A 155 -13.17 -5.94 -11.90
CA LEU A 155 -14.43 -6.00 -11.15
C LEU A 155 -15.41 -7.07 -11.65
N ASP A 156 -15.36 -7.42 -12.95
CA ASP A 156 -16.19 -8.49 -13.49
C ASP A 156 -15.81 -9.86 -12.92
N ARG A 157 -14.51 -10.16 -12.75
CA ARG A 157 -14.07 -11.41 -12.10
C ARG A 157 -14.50 -11.44 -10.63
N LEU A 158 -14.41 -10.31 -9.93
CA LEU A 158 -14.89 -10.22 -8.55
C LEU A 158 -16.41 -10.43 -8.45
N ARG A 159 -17.21 -9.93 -9.39
CA ARG A 159 -18.65 -10.20 -9.41
C ARG A 159 -18.97 -11.68 -9.62
N GLU A 160 -18.21 -12.37 -10.47
CA GLU A 160 -18.37 -13.80 -10.72
C GLU A 160 -18.09 -14.65 -9.47
N LEU A 161 -17.25 -14.15 -8.55
CA LEU A 161 -17.00 -14.77 -7.25
C LEU A 161 -18.12 -14.51 -6.23
N GLY A 162 -19.09 -13.64 -6.52
CA GLY A 162 -20.26 -13.40 -5.67
C GLY A 162 -21.32 -14.51 -5.73
N PRO A 163 -22.54 -14.28 -5.21
CA PRO A 163 -22.99 -13.07 -4.50
C PRO A 163 -22.28 -12.89 -3.14
N TYR A 164 -22.39 -11.69 -2.56
CA TYR A 164 -21.75 -11.32 -1.30
C TYR A 164 -22.78 -10.90 -0.25
N ASP A 165 -22.71 -11.49 0.94
CA ASP A 165 -23.48 -11.05 2.10
C ASP A 165 -22.89 -9.75 2.70
N ALA A 166 -21.58 -9.54 2.57
CA ALA A 166 -20.90 -8.38 3.13
C ALA A 166 -19.80 -7.85 2.22
N HIS A 167 -19.69 -6.52 2.12
CA HIS A 167 -18.62 -5.82 1.44
C HIS A 167 -17.98 -4.79 2.38
N LEU A 168 -16.68 -4.95 2.63
CA LEU A 168 -15.91 -4.04 3.47
C LEU A 168 -14.92 -3.27 2.61
N LEU A 169 -14.94 -1.94 2.66
CA LEU A 169 -14.14 -1.08 1.77
C LEU A 169 -13.73 0.25 2.39
N GLN A 170 -12.62 0.80 1.89
CA GLN A 170 -12.18 2.16 2.17
C GLN A 170 -13.09 3.20 1.51
N PHE A 171 -13.46 4.20 2.31
CA PHE A 171 -14.21 5.38 1.90
C PHE A 171 -13.49 6.69 2.23
N SER A 172 -12.56 6.63 3.20
CA SER A 172 -11.82 7.77 3.71
C SER A 172 -10.50 8.00 2.96
N GLY A 173 -9.83 9.10 3.26
CA GLY A 173 -8.51 9.39 2.72
C GLY A 173 -7.45 8.59 3.48
N ALA A 174 -6.48 8.06 2.77
CA ALA A 174 -5.24 7.53 3.32
C ALA A 174 -4.07 8.13 2.53
N ILE A 175 -3.98 9.46 2.52
CA ILE A 175 -3.01 10.21 1.71
C ILE A 175 -2.77 11.61 2.28
N TRP A 176 -1.60 12.19 2.02
CA TRP A 176 -1.23 13.55 2.47
C TRP A 176 -1.81 14.69 1.60
N TYR A 177 -2.28 14.41 0.38
CA TYR A 177 -2.72 15.44 -0.56
C TYR A 177 -4.18 15.90 -0.28
N PRO A 178 -4.47 17.21 -0.19
CA PRO A 178 -3.60 18.36 -0.48
C PRO A 178 -2.94 19.00 0.75
N MET A 179 -3.10 18.42 1.94
CA MET A 179 -2.87 19.08 3.24
C MET A 179 -1.42 19.52 3.44
N VAL A 180 -0.45 18.67 3.09
CA VAL A 180 0.99 18.94 3.20
C VAL A 180 1.51 19.92 2.13
N TYR A 181 0.74 20.20 1.08
CA TYR A 181 1.23 21.06 0.01
C TYR A 181 1.19 22.53 0.43
N ARG A 182 2.23 23.31 0.12
CA ARG A 182 2.22 24.78 0.31
C ARG A 182 1.40 25.48 -0.76
N PHE A 183 0.09 25.25 -0.72
CA PHE A 183 -0.91 25.98 -1.50
C PHE A 183 -1.55 27.08 -0.65
N SER A 184 -2.17 28.06 -1.31
CA SER A 184 -3.05 29.00 -0.61
C SER A 184 -4.21 28.25 0.05
N GLU A 185 -4.69 28.76 1.19
CA GLU A 185 -5.81 28.16 1.94
C GLU A 185 -7.05 27.94 1.06
N GLN A 186 -7.41 28.91 0.22
CA GLN A 186 -8.51 28.77 -0.72
C GLN A 186 -8.32 27.59 -1.69
N ARG A 187 -7.08 27.37 -2.15
CA ARG A 187 -6.76 26.26 -3.04
C ARG A 187 -6.76 24.92 -2.30
N LYS A 188 -6.25 24.87 -1.07
CA LYS A 188 -6.34 23.66 -0.21
C LYS A 188 -7.80 23.28 0.01
N GLN A 189 -8.64 24.23 0.39
CA GLN A 189 -10.07 24.05 0.59
C GLN A 189 -10.78 23.51 -0.67
N ALA A 190 -10.54 24.10 -1.84
CA ALA A 190 -11.13 23.64 -3.09
C ALA A 190 -10.67 22.22 -3.48
N LEU A 191 -9.38 21.92 -3.34
CA LEU A 191 -8.82 20.60 -3.64
C LEU A 191 -9.28 19.54 -2.64
N GLY A 192 -9.38 19.89 -1.36
CA GLY A 192 -9.84 19.03 -0.28
C GLY A 192 -11.29 18.60 -0.48
N ARG A 193 -12.20 19.55 -0.76
CA ARG A 193 -13.61 19.24 -1.10
C ARG A 193 -13.72 18.27 -2.27
N LYS A 194 -13.01 18.59 -3.37
CA LYS A 194 -12.99 17.72 -4.55
C LYS A 194 -12.43 16.33 -4.24
N LYS A 195 -11.41 16.23 -3.40
CA LYS A 195 -10.81 14.96 -2.99
C LYS A 195 -11.79 14.13 -2.15
N ARG A 196 -12.43 14.75 -1.15
CA ARG A 196 -13.48 14.15 -0.31
C ARG A 196 -14.66 13.65 -1.13
N GLU A 197 -15.17 14.46 -2.06
CA GLU A 197 -16.23 14.06 -2.99
C GLU A 197 -15.81 12.86 -3.85
N ASN A 198 -14.62 12.92 -4.46
CA ASN A 198 -14.14 11.88 -5.36
C ASN A 198 -13.88 10.53 -4.67
N GLN A 199 -13.42 10.52 -3.42
CA GLN A 199 -13.20 9.27 -2.69
C GLN A 199 -14.53 8.63 -2.26
N MET A 200 -15.50 9.41 -1.77
CA MET A 200 -16.84 8.90 -1.42
C MET A 200 -17.57 8.37 -2.67
N ALA A 201 -17.52 9.12 -3.78
CA ALA A 201 -18.10 8.67 -5.04
C ALA A 201 -17.40 7.43 -5.61
N ARG A 202 -16.08 7.27 -5.40
CA ARG A 202 -15.36 6.06 -5.79
C ARG A 202 -15.79 4.86 -4.95
N ALA A 203 -15.90 5.02 -3.63
CA ALA A 203 -16.36 3.96 -2.74
C ALA A 203 -17.78 3.51 -3.08
N LEU A 204 -18.71 4.45 -3.32
CA LEU A 204 -20.06 4.13 -3.80
C LEU A 204 -20.04 3.32 -5.10
N ARG A 205 -19.19 3.67 -6.07
CA ARG A 205 -19.06 2.87 -7.30
C ARG A 205 -18.63 1.43 -7.02
N TYR A 206 -17.75 1.19 -6.05
CA TYR A 206 -17.42 -0.19 -5.67
C TYR A 206 -18.61 -0.88 -5.03
N VAL A 207 -19.36 -0.19 -4.15
CA VAL A 207 -20.60 -0.72 -3.54
C VAL A 207 -21.61 -1.14 -4.61
N GLU A 208 -21.93 -0.25 -5.56
CA GLU A 208 -22.88 -0.53 -6.65
C GLU A 208 -22.42 -1.66 -7.57
N GLN A 209 -21.10 -1.85 -7.70
CA GLN A 209 -20.55 -2.85 -8.61
C GLN A 209 -20.38 -4.22 -7.97
N ILE A 210 -19.99 -4.29 -6.69
CA ILE A 210 -19.88 -5.54 -5.95
C ILE A 210 -21.26 -6.05 -5.52
N ASP A 211 -22.20 -5.13 -5.24
CA ASP A 211 -23.60 -5.43 -4.91
C ASP A 211 -23.72 -6.40 -3.72
N GLY A 212 -22.98 -6.10 -2.64
CA GLY A 212 -23.06 -6.85 -1.39
C GLY A 212 -24.29 -6.48 -0.57
N ASP A 213 -24.92 -7.45 0.10
CA ASP A 213 -26.14 -7.23 0.88
C ASP A 213 -25.94 -6.16 1.97
N TYR A 214 -24.80 -6.16 2.64
CA TYR A 214 -24.41 -5.16 3.64
C TYR A 214 -23.04 -4.54 3.35
N VAL A 215 -22.94 -3.22 3.56
CA VAL A 215 -21.70 -2.47 3.35
C VAL A 215 -21.16 -2.02 4.70
N PHE A 216 -19.91 -2.36 4.98
CA PHE A 216 -19.20 -1.96 6.18
C PHE A 216 -18.06 -1.01 5.80
N PRO A 217 -18.15 0.30 6.11
CA PRO A 217 -17.04 1.21 5.93
C PRO A 217 -15.85 0.74 6.79
N SER A 218 -14.68 0.60 6.17
CA SER A 218 -13.45 0.10 6.82
C SER A 218 -12.23 0.88 6.31
N ALA A 219 -11.03 0.57 6.83
CA ALA A 219 -9.76 1.06 6.32
C ALA A 219 -9.63 2.60 6.28
N GLY A 220 -10.18 3.25 7.31
CA GLY A 220 -10.00 4.67 7.55
C GLY A 220 -11.21 5.35 8.19
N PRO A 221 -11.03 6.62 8.60
CA PRO A 221 -9.77 7.32 8.66
C PRO A 221 -8.93 6.83 9.86
N PRO A 222 -7.59 6.96 9.82
CA PRO A 222 -6.78 6.96 11.03
C PRO A 222 -7.11 8.22 11.87
N CYS A 223 -6.63 8.29 13.11
CA CYS A 223 -6.56 9.56 13.83
C CYS A 223 -5.13 10.04 14.08
N PHE A 224 -4.98 11.35 14.18
CA PHE A 224 -3.70 12.04 14.39
C PHE A 224 -3.65 12.62 15.81
N LEU A 225 -2.82 12.07 16.67
CA LEU A 225 -2.80 12.43 18.09
C LEU A 225 -1.67 13.42 18.46
N ASP A 226 -0.58 13.47 17.68
CA ASP A 226 0.49 14.46 17.88
C ASP A 226 -0.03 15.89 17.62
N ASP A 227 0.29 16.85 18.51
CA ASP A 227 -0.07 18.27 18.40
C ASP A 227 0.20 18.86 17.02
N ALA A 228 1.32 18.49 16.40
CA ALA A 228 1.72 19.00 15.09
C ALA A 228 0.76 18.56 13.97
N LEU A 229 0.06 17.44 14.15
CA LEU A 229 -0.79 16.80 13.15
C LEU A 229 -2.28 16.78 13.55
N PHE A 230 -2.62 17.15 14.78
CA PHE A 230 -3.99 17.06 15.31
C PHE A 230 -5.04 17.80 14.45
N HIS A 231 -4.61 18.87 13.77
CA HIS A 231 -5.44 19.64 12.84
C HIS A 231 -5.88 18.87 11.58
N LEU A 232 -5.29 17.71 11.30
CA LEU A 232 -5.66 16.85 10.18
C LEU A 232 -6.92 16.03 10.47
N ASN A 233 -7.29 15.81 11.73
CA ASN A 233 -8.53 15.08 12.06
C ASN A 233 -9.75 15.83 11.55
N ASP A 234 -10.66 15.15 10.87
CA ASP A 234 -11.99 15.70 10.56
C ASP A 234 -12.83 15.70 11.84
N LEU A 235 -13.17 16.89 12.32
CA LEU A 235 -13.99 17.10 13.52
C LEU A 235 -15.45 17.46 13.19
N GLY A 236 -15.84 17.33 11.91
CA GLY A 236 -17.20 17.59 11.42
C GLY A 236 -17.47 19.05 11.04
N ASP A 237 -16.49 19.94 11.18
CA ASP A 237 -16.62 21.38 10.90
C ASP A 237 -15.89 21.86 9.63
N ASP A 238 -15.12 20.99 8.97
CA ASP A 238 -14.41 21.30 7.72
C ASP A 238 -14.84 20.39 6.56
N PRO A 239 -15.71 20.87 5.63
CA PRO A 239 -16.12 20.09 4.47
C PRO A 239 -14.99 19.84 3.46
N ALA A 240 -13.82 20.45 3.62
CA ALA A 240 -12.64 20.17 2.81
C ALA A 240 -11.69 19.14 3.42
N ASN A 241 -11.92 18.69 4.65
CA ASN A 241 -11.11 17.64 5.25
C ASN A 241 -11.31 16.33 4.46
N ILE A 242 -10.22 15.64 4.16
CA ILE A 242 -10.23 14.43 3.33
C ILE A 242 -10.35 13.14 4.15
N PHE A 243 -10.46 13.25 5.48
CA PHE A 243 -10.55 12.13 6.42
C PHE A 243 -11.95 12.03 7.08
N PRO A 244 -13.06 11.99 6.30
CA PRO A 244 -14.37 11.73 6.89
C PRO A 244 -14.35 10.39 7.63
N ASP A 245 -15.14 10.27 8.70
CA ASP A 245 -15.35 8.99 9.39
C ASP A 245 -16.53 8.19 8.81
N ALA A 246 -16.71 6.99 9.33
CA ALA A 246 -17.68 6.02 8.81
C ALA A 246 -19.13 6.52 8.89
N THR A 247 -19.49 7.36 9.88
CA THR A 247 -20.87 7.87 9.99
C THR A 247 -21.17 8.82 8.83
N VAL A 248 -20.22 9.66 8.44
CA VAL A 248 -20.35 10.54 7.26
C VAL A 248 -20.56 9.74 5.97
N PHE A 249 -19.84 8.62 5.80
CA PHE A 249 -20.01 7.81 4.58
C PHE A 249 -21.33 7.03 4.57
N ILE A 250 -21.78 6.53 5.73
CA ILE A 250 -23.10 5.88 5.84
C ILE A 250 -24.21 6.89 5.50
N GLU A 251 -24.15 8.11 6.05
CA GLU A 251 -25.09 9.19 5.68
C GLU A 251 -25.04 9.51 4.18
N TYR A 252 -23.84 9.49 3.59
CA TYR A 252 -23.68 9.67 2.14
C TYR A 252 -24.35 8.54 1.35
N LEU A 253 -24.18 7.27 1.74
CA LEU A 253 -24.85 6.13 1.11
C LEU A 253 -26.38 6.28 1.16
N GLU A 254 -26.94 6.65 2.33
CA GLU A 254 -28.38 6.87 2.49
C GLU A 254 -28.89 7.97 1.56
N GLN A 255 -28.15 9.08 1.43
CA GLN A 255 -28.47 10.16 0.49
C GLN A 255 -28.45 9.72 -0.98
N GLN A 256 -27.68 8.68 -1.32
CA GLN A 256 -27.64 8.08 -2.66
C GLN A 256 -28.68 6.95 -2.83
N GLY A 257 -29.46 6.63 -1.80
CA GLY A 257 -30.51 5.61 -1.85
C GLY A 257 -30.07 4.20 -1.43
N HIS A 258 -28.95 4.08 -0.74
CA HIS A 258 -28.44 2.83 -0.16
C HIS A 258 -28.60 2.84 1.37
N ASP A 259 -29.44 1.97 1.92
CA ASP A 259 -29.74 1.86 3.36
C ASP A 259 -29.06 0.64 4.03
N ASN A 260 -28.13 0.01 3.32
CA ASN A 260 -27.41 -1.19 3.75
C ASN A 260 -26.03 -0.92 4.37
N GLY A 261 -25.66 0.35 4.59
CA GLY A 261 -24.48 0.74 5.35
C GLY A 261 -24.59 0.37 6.83
N ARG A 262 -23.52 -0.18 7.42
CA ARG A 262 -23.47 -0.59 8.84
C ARG A 262 -22.17 -0.11 9.49
N LEU A 263 -22.31 0.54 10.64
CA LEU A 263 -21.16 1.05 11.40
C LEU A 263 -20.50 -0.09 12.19
N LEU A 264 -19.19 -0.23 12.06
CA LEU A 264 -18.38 -1.04 12.98
C LEU A 264 -17.45 -0.12 13.76
N ILE A 265 -17.37 -0.33 15.07
CA ILE A 265 -16.29 0.19 15.91
C ILE A 265 -15.44 -1.00 16.41
N PRO A 266 -14.24 -0.80 16.97
CA PRO A 266 -13.47 -1.89 17.55
C PRO A 266 -14.33 -2.72 18.52
N SER A 267 -14.19 -4.05 18.44
CA SER A 267 -15.00 -5.05 19.15
C SER A 267 -16.49 -5.12 18.76
N SER A 268 -16.96 -4.36 17.76
CA SER A 268 -18.27 -4.63 17.14
C SER A 268 -18.30 -6.02 16.52
N THR A 269 -19.40 -6.74 16.68
CA THR A 269 -19.59 -8.04 16.05
C THR A 269 -20.85 -8.08 15.17
N VAL A 270 -20.77 -8.80 14.06
CA VAL A 270 -21.92 -9.05 13.18
C VAL A 270 -21.94 -10.54 12.82
N ASP A 271 -23.11 -11.15 12.96
CA ASP A 271 -23.35 -12.52 12.50
C ASP A 271 -24.15 -12.48 11.19
N LEU A 272 -23.48 -12.78 10.08
CA LEU A 272 -24.07 -12.75 8.74
C LEU A 272 -25.13 -13.84 8.54
N ALA A 273 -25.22 -14.83 9.44
CA ALA A 273 -26.30 -15.81 9.40
C ALA A 273 -27.64 -15.25 9.89
N ARG A 274 -27.64 -14.17 10.69
CA ARG A 274 -28.84 -13.57 11.24
C ARG A 274 -29.49 -12.63 10.23
N GLU A 275 -30.81 -12.70 10.13
CA GLU A 275 -31.60 -11.79 9.29
C GLU A 275 -31.32 -10.33 9.67
N GLY A 276 -31.00 -9.50 8.67
CA GLY A 276 -30.66 -8.09 8.87
C GLY A 276 -29.18 -7.81 9.21
N ALA A 277 -28.36 -8.86 9.41
CA ALA A 277 -26.97 -8.77 9.88
C ALA A 277 -26.80 -7.71 11.00
N PRO A 278 -27.50 -7.87 12.14
CA PRO A 278 -27.47 -6.88 13.21
C PRO A 278 -26.05 -6.72 13.76
N VAL A 279 -25.60 -5.48 13.88
CA VAL A 279 -24.33 -5.15 14.54
C VAL A 279 -24.56 -5.08 16.04
N GLU A 280 -23.70 -5.75 16.80
CA GLU A 280 -23.65 -5.67 18.25
C GLU A 280 -22.38 -4.91 18.65
N HIS A 281 -22.55 -3.73 19.27
CA HIS A 281 -21.44 -2.91 19.75
C HIS A 281 -21.00 -3.33 21.17
N PRO A 282 -19.72 -3.13 21.54
CA PRO A 282 -19.25 -3.36 22.92
C PRO A 282 -19.76 -2.31 23.91
N LEU A 283 -20.30 -1.20 23.40
CA LEU A 283 -20.80 -0.05 24.17
C LEU A 283 -22.28 0.18 23.85
N PRO A 284 -23.05 0.83 24.75
CA PRO A 284 -24.40 1.31 24.43
C PRO A 284 -24.40 2.28 23.24
N ASP A 285 -25.47 2.27 22.44
CA ASP A 285 -25.58 3.10 21.22
C ASP A 285 -25.33 4.61 21.47
N GLU A 286 -25.76 5.13 22.63
CA GLU A 286 -25.50 6.53 23.02
C GLU A 286 -24.00 6.82 23.19
N GLU A 287 -23.25 5.88 23.77
CA GLU A 287 -21.79 6.03 23.95
C GLU A 287 -21.06 5.87 22.61
N VAL A 288 -21.53 4.99 21.73
CA VAL A 288 -21.02 4.86 20.35
C VAL A 288 -21.22 6.16 19.59
N ALA A 289 -22.42 6.75 19.63
CA ALA A 289 -22.70 8.02 18.97
C ALA A 289 -21.79 9.15 19.48
N GLN A 290 -21.52 9.21 20.78
CA GLN A 290 -20.65 10.22 21.37
C GLN A 290 -19.19 10.19 20.86
N ILE A 291 -18.68 9.03 20.39
CA ILE A 291 -17.35 8.95 19.77
C ILE A 291 -17.27 9.88 18.54
N PHE A 292 -18.35 9.99 17.78
CA PHE A 292 -18.40 10.75 16.53
C PHE A 292 -19.00 12.16 16.74
N GLU A 293 -20.02 12.30 17.58
CA GLU A 293 -20.66 13.60 17.88
C GLU A 293 -19.76 14.51 18.74
N ARG A 294 -19.00 13.94 19.67
CA ARG A 294 -18.05 14.65 20.55
C ARG A 294 -16.61 14.29 20.24
N LYS A 295 -16.32 14.09 18.95
CA LYS A 295 -15.05 13.57 18.44
C LYS A 295 -13.81 14.29 18.96
N ARG A 296 -13.86 15.62 19.07
CA ARG A 296 -12.74 16.40 19.63
C ARG A 296 -12.41 15.97 21.05
N GLU A 297 -13.41 15.82 21.91
CA GLU A 297 -13.21 15.41 23.31
C GLU A 297 -12.70 13.98 23.39
N TYR A 298 -13.24 13.09 22.57
CA TYR A 298 -12.77 11.71 22.46
C TYR A 298 -11.29 11.65 22.05
N LEU A 299 -10.90 12.38 21.00
CA LEU A 299 -9.52 12.41 20.50
C LEU A 299 -8.56 13.07 21.47
N GLU A 300 -8.95 14.11 22.21
CA GLU A 300 -8.10 14.69 23.26
C GLU A 300 -7.87 13.73 24.43
N ALA A 301 -8.91 12.99 24.85
CA ALA A 301 -8.76 11.96 25.86
C ALA A 301 -7.86 10.81 25.37
N TYR A 302 -7.99 10.42 24.11
CA TYR A 302 -7.14 9.38 23.51
C TYR A 302 -5.69 9.84 23.38
N LYS A 303 -5.47 11.06 22.87
CA LYS A 303 -4.16 11.71 22.84
C LYS A 303 -3.49 11.72 24.20
N ALA A 304 -4.21 12.09 25.26
CA ALA A 304 -3.64 12.12 26.62
C ALA A 304 -3.11 10.74 27.07
N ARG A 305 -3.76 9.64 26.65
CA ARG A 305 -3.28 8.27 26.93
C ARG A 305 -2.08 7.87 26.08
N ARG A 306 -2.04 8.29 24.81
CA ARG A 306 -0.96 7.96 23.85
C ARG A 306 0.24 8.92 23.87
N GLN A 307 0.14 10.05 24.56
CA GLN A 307 1.21 11.04 24.64
C GLN A 307 2.58 10.45 25.03
N PRO A 308 2.69 9.53 26.02
CA PRO A 308 3.99 8.94 26.36
C PRO A 308 4.64 8.16 25.20
N ALA A 309 3.84 7.48 24.36
CA ALA A 309 4.35 6.77 23.18
C ALA A 309 4.81 7.75 22.10
N ILE A 310 4.05 8.83 21.86
CA ILE A 310 4.44 9.91 20.92
C ILE A 310 5.75 10.57 21.35
N ASP A 311 5.89 10.88 22.64
CA ASP A 311 7.10 11.50 23.18
C ASP A 311 8.31 10.56 23.06
N ALA A 312 8.12 9.27 23.34
CA ALA A 312 9.17 8.26 23.20
C ALA A 312 9.61 8.09 21.74
N GLU A 313 8.67 8.04 20.79
CA GLU A 313 8.95 7.97 19.36
C GLU A 313 9.76 9.19 18.92
N ARG A 314 9.31 10.41 19.24
CA ARG A 314 10.02 11.65 18.86
C ARG A 314 11.42 11.75 19.46
N ALA A 315 11.60 11.25 20.68
CA ALA A 315 12.90 11.22 21.34
C ALA A 315 13.86 10.20 20.71
N SER A 316 13.34 9.21 19.99
CA SER A 316 14.13 8.18 19.32
C SER A 316 14.75 8.64 17.99
N TRP A 317 14.20 9.69 17.37
CA TRP A 317 14.64 10.13 16.06
C TRP A 317 16.11 10.56 16.05
N PRO A 318 16.95 9.97 15.18
CA PRO A 318 18.36 10.30 15.12
C PRO A 318 18.59 11.74 14.66
N ARG A 319 19.64 12.38 15.19
CA ARG A 319 20.05 13.72 14.76
C ARG A 319 21.57 13.81 14.65
N GLY A 320 22.05 14.12 13.44
CA GLY A 320 23.47 14.25 13.14
C GLY A 320 24.24 12.94 13.25
N VAL A 321 23.59 11.79 13.03
CA VAL A 321 24.25 10.47 13.14
C VAL A 321 24.81 9.97 11.81
N VAL A 322 24.32 10.51 10.69
CA VAL A 322 24.79 10.19 9.33
C VAL A 322 25.06 11.46 8.50
N ASP A 323 25.93 11.34 7.52
CA ASP A 323 26.09 12.33 6.45
C ASP A 323 25.04 12.08 5.38
N VAL A 324 23.87 12.73 5.51
CA VAL A 324 22.69 12.49 4.66
C VAL A 324 23.01 12.64 3.17
N GLU A 325 23.79 13.63 2.76
CA GLU A 325 24.14 13.81 1.33
C GLU A 325 24.95 12.61 0.83
N LYS A 326 25.98 12.21 1.59
CA LYS A 326 26.86 11.11 1.22
C LYS A 326 26.10 9.79 1.15
N GLU A 327 25.32 9.48 2.19
CA GLU A 327 24.55 8.22 2.25
C GLU A 327 23.52 8.15 1.11
N LEU A 328 22.78 9.24 0.86
CA LEU A 328 21.83 9.27 -0.26
C LEU A 328 22.51 9.19 -1.62
N ARG A 329 23.71 9.75 -1.78
CA ARG A 329 24.49 9.58 -3.00
C ARG A 329 24.88 8.13 -3.22
N GLU A 330 25.49 7.50 -2.22
CA GLU A 330 25.95 6.11 -2.29
C GLU A 330 24.79 5.14 -2.52
N TRP A 331 23.60 5.45 -1.97
CA TRP A 331 22.41 4.64 -2.14
C TRP A 331 21.64 4.92 -3.44
N PHE A 332 21.33 6.17 -3.77
CA PHE A 332 20.39 6.49 -4.85
C PHE A 332 21.05 6.59 -6.21
N GLU A 333 22.32 7.01 -6.35
CA GLU A 333 22.95 7.11 -7.69
C GLU A 333 22.99 5.76 -8.43
N PRO A 334 23.30 4.61 -7.79
CA PRO A 334 23.19 3.30 -8.42
C PRO A 334 21.77 2.96 -8.90
N LEU A 335 20.74 3.37 -8.14
CA LEU A 335 19.34 3.16 -8.51
C LEU A 335 18.95 4.05 -9.70
N LEU A 336 19.30 5.33 -9.66
CA LEU A 336 19.06 6.30 -10.73
C LEU A 336 19.75 5.87 -12.03
N ALA A 337 20.95 5.30 -11.94
CA ALA A 337 21.66 4.75 -13.11
C ALA A 337 20.85 3.68 -13.84
N GLN A 338 19.96 2.98 -13.13
CA GLN A 338 19.14 1.91 -13.69
C GLN A 338 17.71 2.33 -14.05
N ALA A 339 17.21 3.42 -13.45
CA ALA A 339 15.83 3.88 -13.53
C ALA A 339 15.56 4.80 -14.73
N ASP A 340 15.71 4.27 -15.96
CA ASP A 340 15.63 5.06 -17.20
C ASP A 340 14.28 5.77 -17.37
N MET A 341 13.17 5.02 -17.30
CA MET A 341 11.80 5.52 -17.49
C MET A 341 11.41 6.43 -16.33
N THR A 342 11.78 6.08 -15.10
CA THR A 342 11.52 6.90 -13.91
C THR A 342 12.23 8.25 -14.02
N CYS A 343 13.51 8.27 -14.40
CA CYS A 343 14.27 9.51 -14.56
C CYS A 343 13.66 10.42 -15.64
N VAL A 344 13.29 9.82 -16.79
CA VAL A 344 12.59 10.54 -17.87
C VAL A 344 11.17 10.97 -17.45
N GLY A 345 10.48 10.19 -16.62
CA GLY A 345 9.14 10.50 -16.13
C GLY A 345 9.15 11.63 -15.10
N VAL A 346 10.15 11.67 -14.22
CA VAL A 346 10.35 12.78 -13.27
C VAL A 346 10.77 14.06 -14.01
N ASN A 347 11.73 13.94 -14.93
CA ASN A 347 12.27 15.01 -15.78
C ASN A 347 12.54 16.31 -15.01
N GLY A 348 13.35 16.23 -13.96
CA GLY A 348 13.67 17.40 -13.15
C GLY A 348 14.47 17.07 -11.90
N ARG A 349 14.56 18.06 -11.03
CA ARG A 349 15.28 18.04 -9.77
C ARG A 349 14.30 18.03 -8.62
N LEU A 350 14.51 17.11 -7.69
CA LEU A 350 13.82 17.07 -6.42
C LEU A 350 14.73 17.59 -5.32
N LEU A 351 14.27 18.56 -4.54
CA LEU A 351 14.94 19.08 -3.37
C LEU A 351 14.34 18.45 -2.11
N LEU A 352 15.15 17.73 -1.35
CA LEU A 352 14.91 17.46 0.07
C LEU A 352 15.44 18.66 0.86
N ASP A 353 14.54 19.48 1.40
CA ASP A 353 14.84 20.70 2.12
C ASP A 353 14.73 20.47 3.63
N PHE A 354 15.83 20.66 4.34
CA PHE A 354 15.94 20.42 5.77
C PHE A 354 15.80 21.71 6.61
N GLY A 355 15.52 22.84 5.97
CA GLY A 355 15.47 24.15 6.60
C GLY A 355 16.84 24.81 6.71
N GLU A 356 16.84 26.10 7.06
CA GLU A 356 18.06 26.91 7.30
C GLU A 356 19.07 26.95 6.12
N GLY A 357 18.63 26.63 4.91
CA GLY A 357 19.49 26.57 3.72
C GLY A 357 20.25 25.25 3.57
N GLU A 358 19.93 24.24 4.39
CA GLU A 358 20.45 22.89 4.26
C GLU A 358 19.49 22.02 3.44
N GLY A 359 20.03 21.18 2.56
CA GLY A 359 19.23 20.25 1.78
C GLY A 359 20.06 19.41 0.82
N VAL A 360 19.40 18.45 0.16
CA VAL A 360 19.99 17.56 -0.84
C VAL A 360 19.14 17.59 -2.10
N LYS A 361 19.78 17.74 -3.26
CA LYS A 361 19.16 17.65 -4.58
C LYS A 361 19.35 16.24 -5.14
N ILE A 362 18.25 15.67 -5.63
CA ILE A 362 18.21 14.46 -6.46
C ILE A 362 17.91 14.94 -7.89
N ASP A 363 18.92 14.95 -8.75
CA ASP A 363 18.80 15.35 -10.14
C ASP A 363 18.57 14.10 -11.01
N PHE A 364 17.33 13.93 -11.47
CA PHE A 364 16.95 12.78 -12.30
C PHE A 364 17.42 12.93 -13.75
N GLU A 365 17.68 14.16 -14.22
CA GLU A 365 18.21 14.39 -15.57
C GLU A 365 19.69 13.95 -15.64
N GLN A 366 20.46 14.30 -14.61
CA GLN A 366 21.88 13.95 -14.52
C GLN A 366 22.14 12.62 -13.82
N ARG A 367 21.11 12.06 -13.14
CA ARG A 367 21.20 10.85 -12.30
C ARG A 367 22.22 11.01 -11.18
N ARG A 368 22.17 12.15 -10.48
CA ARG A 368 23.15 12.52 -9.45
C ARG A 368 22.49 13.04 -8.18
N VAL A 369 23.18 12.84 -7.06
CA VAL A 369 22.79 13.36 -5.75
C VAL A 369 23.88 14.27 -5.19
N TYR A 370 23.51 15.47 -4.76
CA TYR A 370 24.44 16.49 -4.30
C TYR A 370 23.80 17.47 -3.31
N ALA A 371 24.64 18.10 -2.47
CA ALA A 371 24.19 19.15 -1.55
C ALA A 371 23.47 20.26 -2.29
N TRP A 372 22.43 20.79 -1.66
CA TRP A 372 21.77 21.99 -2.11
C TRP A 372 22.66 23.21 -1.92
N ASP A 373 22.80 23.99 -2.98
CA ASP A 373 23.59 25.21 -3.06
C ASP A 373 22.82 26.48 -2.69
N GLY A 374 21.56 26.34 -2.23
CA GLY A 374 20.64 27.45 -1.96
C GLY A 374 19.94 28.01 -3.20
N GLY A 375 20.14 27.44 -4.38
CA GLY A 375 19.48 27.89 -5.62
C GLY A 375 18.07 27.32 -5.84
N ASP A 376 17.22 28.06 -6.56
CA ASP A 376 15.80 27.71 -6.85
C ASP A 376 15.60 26.74 -8.04
N GLU A 377 16.68 26.08 -8.47
CA GLU A 377 16.69 25.06 -9.52
C GLU A 377 16.18 23.72 -8.97
N TRP A 378 14.85 23.63 -8.83
CA TRP A 378 14.10 22.43 -8.48
C TRP A 378 12.70 22.45 -9.10
N GLU A 379 12.16 21.30 -9.45
CA GLU A 379 10.78 21.12 -9.94
C GLU A 379 9.87 20.63 -8.82
N TYR A 380 10.44 19.88 -7.87
CA TYR A 380 9.77 19.35 -6.69
C TYR A 380 10.57 19.71 -5.45
N ARG A 381 9.90 20.11 -4.37
CA ARG A 381 10.53 20.39 -3.07
C ARG A 381 9.74 19.72 -1.96
N LEU A 382 10.46 19.04 -1.08
CA LEU A 382 9.94 18.34 0.08
C LEU A 382 10.63 18.92 1.31
N GLY A 383 9.90 19.73 2.09
CA GLY A 383 10.37 20.27 3.37
C GLY A 383 10.20 19.23 4.47
N LEU A 384 11.29 18.83 5.11
CA LEU A 384 11.35 17.68 6.00
C LEU A 384 12.20 18.00 7.25
N ASP A 385 11.85 17.42 8.41
CA ASP A 385 12.81 17.32 9.50
C ASP A 385 13.91 16.34 9.09
N LYS A 386 15.16 16.81 9.03
CA LYS A 386 16.33 16.01 8.69
C LYS A 386 16.41 14.71 9.50
N ALA A 387 15.95 14.73 10.75
CA ALA A 387 15.94 13.57 11.64
C ALA A 387 15.13 12.38 11.07
N LEU A 388 14.04 12.66 10.36
CA LEU A 388 13.20 11.62 9.76
C LEU A 388 13.89 10.99 8.55
N VAL A 389 14.63 11.78 7.77
CA VAL A 389 15.47 11.26 6.68
C VAL A 389 16.64 10.45 7.23
N GLU A 390 17.30 10.92 8.28
CA GLU A 390 18.32 10.14 8.99
C GLU A 390 17.75 8.82 9.53
N ALA A 391 16.53 8.83 10.08
CA ALA A 391 15.86 7.61 10.53
C ALA A 391 15.67 6.61 9.40
N CYS A 392 15.20 7.07 8.23
CA CYS A 392 15.02 6.21 7.06
C CYS A 392 16.35 5.62 6.57
N ILE A 393 17.44 6.40 6.58
CA ILE A 393 18.77 5.94 6.19
C ILE A 393 19.30 4.90 7.20
N VAL A 394 19.23 5.21 8.50
CA VAL A 394 19.75 4.33 9.57
C VAL A 394 19.01 3.01 9.63
N ALA A 395 17.68 3.03 9.43
CA ALA A 395 16.87 1.83 9.39
C ALA A 395 16.98 1.06 8.06
N GLY A 396 17.52 1.70 7.02
CA GLY A 396 17.57 1.12 5.68
C GLY A 396 16.18 0.95 5.06
N TYR A 397 15.24 1.86 5.32
CA TYR A 397 13.88 1.75 4.83
C TYR A 397 13.82 1.89 3.30
N GLU A 398 13.39 0.83 2.64
CA GLU A 398 13.43 0.71 1.19
C GLU A 398 12.17 1.28 0.48
N ASP A 399 11.17 1.67 1.26
CA ASP A 399 10.00 2.41 0.83
C ASP A 399 9.73 3.58 1.78
N TRP A 400 10.03 4.79 1.35
CA TRP A 400 9.79 6.00 2.13
C TRP A 400 8.35 6.50 2.01
N ILE A 401 7.55 6.00 1.07
CA ILE A 401 6.10 6.24 1.07
C ILE A 401 5.48 5.62 2.31
N ASN A 402 5.81 4.35 2.57
CA ASN A 402 5.33 3.61 3.73
C ASN A 402 5.87 4.13 5.07
N GLU A 403 6.92 4.93 5.11
CA GLU A 403 7.51 5.37 6.38
C GLU A 403 7.34 6.88 6.58
N LEU A 404 7.89 7.65 5.63
CA LEU A 404 8.04 9.09 5.75
C LEU A 404 6.84 9.84 5.21
N PHE A 405 6.34 9.51 4.02
CA PHE A 405 5.30 10.34 3.40
C PHE A 405 3.90 10.10 3.96
N LEU A 406 3.54 8.85 4.30
CA LEU A 406 2.29 8.58 5.01
C LEU A 406 2.25 9.26 6.39
N SER A 407 3.41 9.57 6.98
CA SER A 407 3.44 10.28 8.27
C SER A 407 2.82 11.68 8.26
N CYS A 408 2.65 12.28 7.08
CA CYS A 408 2.27 13.68 6.91
C CYS A 408 3.21 14.69 7.60
N ARG A 409 4.40 14.28 8.09
CA ARG A 409 5.40 15.15 8.76
C ARG A 409 6.32 15.85 7.76
N PHE A 410 5.74 16.37 6.68
CA PHE A 410 6.49 17.07 5.64
C PHE A 410 5.63 18.14 4.97
N GLU A 411 6.29 19.02 4.23
CA GLU A 411 5.63 19.97 3.34
C GLU A 411 6.05 19.72 1.89
N ALA A 412 5.15 19.95 0.94
CA ALA A 412 5.40 19.71 -0.47
C ALA A 412 5.16 20.96 -1.34
N GLU A 413 6.05 21.19 -2.29
CA GLU A 413 5.89 22.14 -3.38
C GLU A 413 6.21 21.46 -4.71
N ARG A 414 5.53 21.91 -5.76
CA ARG A 414 5.83 21.45 -7.13
C ARG A 414 5.56 22.53 -8.16
N LYS A 415 6.40 22.56 -9.20
CA LYS A 415 6.19 23.33 -10.41
C LYS A 415 5.41 22.48 -11.40
N GLY A 416 4.11 22.73 -11.51
CA GLY A 416 3.24 22.07 -12.49
C GLY A 416 2.27 21.03 -11.91
N ALA A 417 1.94 20.04 -12.74
CA ALA A 417 0.96 19.00 -12.44
C ALA A 417 1.49 17.97 -11.44
N TYR A 418 0.61 17.07 -10.98
CA TYR A 418 1.04 15.92 -10.19
C TYR A 418 1.89 15.00 -11.07
N ASN A 419 2.98 14.49 -10.50
CA ASN A 419 3.85 13.54 -11.15
C ASN A 419 4.02 12.33 -10.22
N GLU A 420 3.50 11.18 -10.64
CA GLU A 420 3.54 9.94 -9.86
C GLU A 420 4.94 9.31 -9.82
N TYR A 421 5.77 9.51 -10.85
CA TYR A 421 7.13 8.98 -10.90
C TYR A 421 7.98 9.44 -9.72
N VAL A 422 7.75 10.67 -9.24
CA VAL A 422 8.44 11.21 -8.05
C VAL A 422 8.18 10.36 -6.82
N TYR A 423 6.92 10.00 -6.58
CA TYR A 423 6.53 9.23 -5.40
C TYR A 423 6.81 7.75 -5.58
N ASN A 424 6.65 7.21 -6.80
CA ASN A 424 6.99 5.82 -7.10
C ASN A 424 8.48 5.56 -6.92
N PHE A 425 9.37 6.50 -7.25
CA PHE A 425 10.80 6.37 -6.97
C PHE A 425 11.09 6.10 -5.48
N PHE A 426 10.38 6.80 -4.59
CA PHE A 426 10.52 6.61 -3.14
C PHE A 426 9.91 5.30 -2.62
N LYS A 427 9.11 4.58 -3.43
CA LYS A 427 8.71 3.19 -3.14
C LYS A 427 9.75 2.17 -3.56
N THR A 428 10.70 2.56 -4.41
CA THR A 428 11.58 1.63 -5.12
C THR A 428 13.04 1.87 -4.75
N LEU A 429 13.37 1.93 -3.46
CA LEU A 429 14.75 2.24 -3.04
C LEU A 429 15.66 1.00 -2.96
N THR A 430 15.40 0.00 -3.80
CA THR A 430 16.27 -1.15 -4.06
C THR A 430 16.31 -1.49 -5.54
N GLU A 431 17.37 -2.16 -5.97
CA GLU A 431 17.54 -2.62 -7.35
C GLU A 431 16.37 -3.49 -7.83
N GLU A 432 15.95 -4.47 -7.01
CA GLU A 432 14.80 -5.33 -7.28
C GLU A 432 13.52 -4.52 -7.54
N ARG A 433 13.21 -3.56 -6.66
CA ARG A 433 12.01 -2.73 -6.79
C ARG A 433 12.08 -1.78 -7.99
N VAL A 434 13.24 -1.18 -8.27
CA VAL A 434 13.44 -0.34 -9.47
C VAL A 434 13.21 -1.15 -10.73
N GLN A 435 13.79 -2.35 -10.83
CA GLN A 435 13.65 -3.20 -12.01
C GLN A 435 12.18 -3.58 -12.26
N TYR A 436 11.43 -3.88 -11.20
CA TYR A 436 10.00 -4.13 -11.32
C TYR A 436 9.23 -2.93 -11.88
N ALA A 437 9.42 -1.74 -11.30
CA ALA A 437 8.73 -0.52 -11.75
C ALA A 437 9.11 -0.12 -13.18
N GLU A 438 10.39 -0.15 -13.52
CA GLU A 438 10.88 0.12 -14.88
C GLU A 438 10.30 -0.85 -15.91
N GLY A 439 10.19 -2.11 -15.52
CA GLY A 439 9.54 -3.15 -16.30
C GLY A 439 8.07 -2.88 -16.55
N TYR A 440 7.33 -2.52 -15.50
CA TYR A 440 5.93 -2.15 -15.58
C TYR A 440 5.71 -0.96 -16.52
N TYR A 441 6.52 0.10 -16.41
CA TYR A 441 6.44 1.26 -17.31
C TYR A 441 6.75 0.89 -18.77
N ALA A 442 7.71 -0.01 -18.99
CA ALA A 442 8.03 -0.47 -20.34
C ALA A 442 6.87 -1.25 -20.98
N GLU A 443 6.13 -2.05 -20.23
CA GLU A 443 4.97 -2.81 -20.74
C GLU A 443 3.78 -1.91 -21.08
N GLN A 444 3.65 -0.77 -20.41
CA GLN A 444 2.66 0.24 -20.79
C GLN A 444 3.05 1.02 -22.06
N SER A 445 4.33 0.96 -22.46
CA SER A 445 4.77 1.57 -23.71
C SER A 445 4.34 0.71 -24.91
N HIS A 446 3.87 1.34 -25.98
CA HIS A 446 3.42 0.62 -27.19
C HIS A 446 4.59 0.08 -28.05
N GLU A 447 5.84 0.18 -27.57
CA GLU A 447 7.04 -0.24 -28.32
C GLU A 447 7.62 -1.52 -27.72
N GLU A 448 7.66 -2.59 -28.52
CA GLU A 448 8.36 -3.82 -28.15
C GLU A 448 9.88 -3.55 -28.08
N GLN A 449 10.43 -3.54 -26.86
CA GLN A 449 11.87 -3.36 -26.66
C GLN A 449 12.58 -4.71 -26.84
N LEU A 450 13.16 -4.92 -28.03
CA LEU A 450 13.98 -6.10 -28.35
C LEU A 450 15.47 -5.73 -28.37
N PHE A 451 16.35 -6.68 -28.04
CA PHE A 451 17.80 -6.55 -28.21
C PHE A 451 18.39 -7.78 -28.89
N GLU A 452 19.51 -7.62 -29.60
CA GLU A 452 20.22 -8.74 -30.20
C GLU A 452 21.00 -9.54 -29.13
N CYS A 453 20.79 -10.84 -29.08
CA CYS A 453 21.44 -11.76 -28.15
C CYS A 453 21.72 -13.11 -28.85
N GLU A 454 23.00 -13.44 -29.05
CA GLU A 454 23.48 -14.70 -29.68
C GLU A 454 22.72 -15.13 -30.96
N GLY A 455 22.37 -14.17 -31.83
CA GLY A 455 21.68 -14.47 -33.08
C GLY A 455 20.15 -14.46 -32.98
N TYR A 456 19.59 -14.03 -31.85
CA TYR A 456 18.15 -13.84 -31.64
C TYR A 456 17.84 -12.38 -31.28
N LEU A 457 16.69 -11.88 -31.70
CA LEU A 457 16.03 -10.74 -31.08
C LEU A 457 15.28 -11.24 -29.85
N VAL A 458 15.60 -10.68 -28.69
CA VAL A 458 15.06 -11.11 -27.41
C VAL A 458 14.35 -9.93 -26.76
N GLN A 459 13.19 -10.16 -26.15
CA GLN A 459 12.57 -9.10 -25.35
C GLN A 459 13.51 -8.64 -24.23
N ARG A 460 13.66 -7.33 -24.07
CA ARG A 460 14.60 -6.73 -23.12
C ARG A 460 14.26 -7.05 -21.67
N ARG A 461 12.97 -7.22 -21.35
CA ARG A 461 12.49 -7.39 -19.97
C ARG A 461 12.19 -8.85 -19.67
N CYS A 462 12.74 -9.36 -18.57
CA CYS A 462 12.47 -10.73 -18.12
C CYS A 462 10.98 -10.93 -17.79
N PRO A 463 10.31 -12.00 -18.27
CA PRO A 463 8.89 -12.21 -18.02
C PRO A 463 8.55 -12.51 -16.54
N HIS A 464 9.55 -12.82 -15.69
CA HIS A 464 9.40 -13.01 -14.25
C HIS A 464 9.16 -11.68 -13.51
N LEU A 465 10.23 -10.95 -13.22
CA LEU A 465 10.22 -9.70 -12.45
C LEU A 465 10.81 -8.52 -13.21
N LYS A 466 10.69 -8.59 -14.55
CA LYS A 466 10.97 -7.48 -15.45
C LYS A 466 12.39 -6.90 -15.39
N ALA A 467 13.34 -7.68 -14.87
CA ALA A 467 14.76 -7.36 -14.94
C ALA A 467 15.19 -7.04 -16.38
N ASP A 468 16.01 -6.00 -16.56
CA ASP A 468 16.61 -5.64 -17.85
C ASP A 468 17.68 -6.67 -18.26
N LEU A 469 17.34 -7.55 -19.21
CA LEU A 469 18.23 -8.61 -19.68
C LEU A 469 19.43 -8.09 -20.47
N THR A 470 19.43 -6.83 -20.92
CA THR A 470 20.64 -6.22 -21.51
C THR A 470 21.71 -5.91 -20.45
N ARG A 471 21.29 -5.79 -19.18
CA ARG A 471 22.17 -5.47 -18.04
C ARG A 471 22.44 -6.69 -17.17
N PHE A 472 21.41 -7.51 -16.95
CA PHE A 472 21.44 -8.66 -16.03
C PHE A 472 21.35 -10.01 -16.74
N GLY A 473 21.26 -10.04 -18.07
CA GLY A 473 21.27 -11.28 -18.84
C GLY A 473 22.68 -11.77 -19.10
N SER A 474 22.90 -13.07 -18.95
CA SER A 474 24.11 -13.77 -19.39
C SER A 474 23.69 -15.01 -20.17
N VAL A 475 24.45 -15.41 -21.18
CA VAL A 475 24.13 -16.58 -22.01
C VAL A 475 25.26 -17.60 -21.92
N GLU A 476 24.87 -18.86 -21.71
CA GLU A 476 25.76 -20.02 -21.74
C GLU A 476 25.01 -21.18 -22.42
N ASP A 477 25.64 -21.83 -23.41
CA ASP A 477 25.08 -22.97 -24.15
C ASP A 477 23.65 -22.76 -24.69
N GLY A 478 23.35 -21.56 -25.20
CA GLY A 478 22.03 -21.21 -25.75
C GLY A 478 20.95 -20.94 -24.69
N VAL A 479 21.32 -20.88 -23.40
CA VAL A 479 20.45 -20.57 -22.28
C VAL A 479 20.75 -19.17 -21.75
N LEU A 480 19.76 -18.28 -21.81
CA LEU A 480 19.82 -16.97 -21.20
C LEU A 480 19.42 -17.06 -19.72
N THR A 481 20.34 -16.69 -18.83
CA THR A 481 20.14 -16.61 -17.39
C THR A 481 20.00 -15.15 -16.96
N CYS A 482 18.87 -14.83 -16.33
CA CYS A 482 18.67 -13.57 -15.60
C CYS A 482 19.42 -13.63 -14.27
N ALA A 483 20.55 -12.95 -14.17
CA ALA A 483 21.43 -12.97 -12.99
C ALA A 483 20.77 -12.41 -11.72
N LEU A 484 19.73 -11.59 -11.85
CA LEU A 484 19.05 -10.96 -10.70
C LEU A 484 18.21 -11.96 -9.88
N HIS A 485 17.56 -12.91 -10.55
CA HIS A 485 16.64 -13.87 -9.89
C HIS A 485 16.95 -15.34 -10.22
N GLY A 486 17.98 -15.61 -11.03
CA GLY A 486 18.39 -16.97 -11.42
C GLY A 486 17.48 -17.66 -12.44
N TRP A 487 16.55 -16.94 -13.08
CA TRP A 487 15.63 -17.52 -14.06
C TRP A 487 16.33 -17.80 -15.39
N GLN A 488 16.09 -18.99 -15.94
CA GLN A 488 16.76 -19.51 -17.13
C GLN A 488 15.77 -19.73 -18.28
N PHE A 489 16.15 -19.31 -19.49
CA PHE A 489 15.33 -19.40 -20.69
C PHE A 489 16.13 -19.94 -21.87
N GLU A 490 15.59 -20.92 -22.58
CA GLU A 490 16.18 -21.43 -23.84
C GLU A 490 15.95 -20.39 -24.95
N LEU A 491 17.02 -19.89 -25.58
CA LEU A 491 16.93 -18.85 -26.61
C LEU A 491 16.20 -19.33 -27.87
N GLU A 492 16.37 -20.61 -28.25
CA GLU A 492 15.79 -21.16 -29.47
C GLU A 492 14.25 -21.14 -29.46
N THR A 493 13.64 -21.41 -28.30
CA THR A 493 12.19 -21.57 -28.18
C THR A 493 11.52 -20.52 -27.30
N GLY A 494 12.30 -19.79 -26.50
CA GLY A 494 11.82 -18.89 -25.46
C GLY A 494 11.30 -19.61 -24.22
N ARG A 495 11.41 -20.95 -24.15
CA ARG A 495 10.90 -21.74 -23.03
C ARG A 495 11.64 -21.39 -21.74
N CYS A 496 10.89 -21.14 -20.67
CA CYS A 496 11.45 -21.03 -19.33
C CYS A 496 11.85 -22.43 -18.81
N LEU A 497 13.08 -22.56 -18.34
CA LEU A 497 13.64 -23.79 -17.78
C LEU A 497 13.47 -23.85 -16.26
N THR A 498 13.14 -22.72 -15.63
CA THR A 498 12.94 -22.59 -14.18
C THR A 498 11.48 -22.87 -13.76
N SER A 499 10.50 -22.55 -14.62
CA SER A 499 9.06 -22.73 -14.36
C SER A 499 8.28 -22.87 -15.67
N ASP A 500 7.12 -23.53 -15.64
CA ASP A 500 6.30 -23.79 -16.83
C ASP A 500 5.27 -22.67 -17.16
N ASP A 501 5.09 -21.68 -16.27
CA ASP A 501 4.06 -20.63 -16.36
C ASP A 501 4.49 -19.38 -17.14
N ARG A 502 5.77 -19.25 -17.52
CA ARG A 502 6.31 -18.06 -18.19
C ARG A 502 7.09 -18.41 -19.44
N ARG A 503 7.14 -17.47 -20.39
CA ARG A 503 7.87 -17.60 -21.65
C ARG A 503 8.59 -16.30 -21.99
N LEU A 504 9.82 -16.42 -22.47
CA LEU A 504 10.59 -15.30 -23.03
C LEU A 504 10.29 -15.21 -24.53
N TYR A 505 9.97 -14.02 -25.03
CA TYR A 505 9.90 -13.79 -26.46
C TYR A 505 11.30 -13.77 -27.06
N THR A 506 11.52 -14.66 -28.03
CA THR A 506 12.73 -14.75 -28.84
C THR A 506 12.37 -14.96 -30.31
N GLU A 507 13.11 -14.30 -31.21
CA GLU A 507 12.99 -14.46 -32.66
C GLU A 507 14.39 -14.63 -33.26
N PRO A 508 14.66 -15.64 -34.10
CA PRO A 508 15.94 -15.75 -34.79
C PRO A 508 16.21 -14.53 -35.68
N ILE A 509 17.39 -13.94 -35.59
CA ILE A 509 17.82 -12.88 -36.50
C ILE A 509 18.13 -13.52 -37.85
N ASP A 510 17.30 -13.23 -38.85
CA ASP A 510 17.56 -13.64 -40.22
C ASP A 510 18.85 -12.98 -40.76
N PRO A 511 19.90 -13.76 -41.07
CA PRO A 511 21.16 -13.21 -41.59
C PRO A 511 21.01 -12.48 -42.93
N GLU A 512 19.95 -12.75 -43.70
CA GLU A 512 19.73 -12.13 -45.02
C GLU A 512 19.14 -10.71 -44.92
N ARG A 513 18.44 -10.36 -43.83
CA ARG A 513 17.88 -9.02 -43.60
C ARG A 513 18.92 -7.94 -43.27
N LYS A 514 20.14 -8.30 -42.82
CA LYS A 514 21.23 -7.34 -42.54
C LYS A 514 21.94 -6.80 -43.80
N ARG A 515 21.68 -7.35 -45.00
CA ARG A 515 22.33 -6.90 -46.24
C ARG A 515 21.60 -5.81 -47.02
N ASP A 516 20.31 -5.60 -46.76
CA ASP A 516 19.50 -4.60 -47.49
C ASP A 516 19.36 -3.26 -46.75
N ALA A 517 20.04 -3.08 -45.60
CA ALA A 517 20.00 -1.86 -44.79
C ALA A 517 21.38 -1.21 -44.56
N ALA A 518 22.38 -1.53 -45.39
CA ALA A 518 23.71 -0.88 -45.39
C ALA A 518 23.86 0.16 -46.50
#